data_AF-A0A935IBL0-F1
#
_entry.id   AF-A0A935IBL0-F1
#
_cell.length_a   1.000
_cell.length_b   1.000
_cell.length_c   1.000
_cell.angle_alpha   90.00
_cell.angle_beta   90.00
_cell.angle_gamma   90.00
#
_symmetry.space_group_name_H-M   'P 1'
#
loop_
_entity.id
_entity.type
_entity.pdbx_description
1 polymer ?
#
loop_
_entity_poly.entity_id
_entity_poly.type
_entity_poly.pdbx_seq_one_letter_code
_entity_poly.pdbx_strand_id
1 'polypeptide(L)'
;MGSRNNASNLNVITNFIDNKPVITYKNYRNLFSVSNTEIHFGNCSGYDEFKGEDIAVVGTPHIPSFIYLLVASELNIQFNDANIEMAEQTVCHNGFRFKIMTFNHEGLRSIQFHFIESELLQACGRNRTLREDATTYLFQLSNTRI
;
A
#
# COMPACT_ATOMS: atom_id res chain seq x y z
N MET A 1 -24.96 -5.09 4.48
CA MET A 1 -24.82 -5.84 5.75
C MET A 1 -23.46 -6.56 5.71
N GLY A 2 -22.34 -5.87 5.95
CA GLY A 2 -20.99 -6.37 5.60
C GLY A 2 -19.85 -5.87 6.50
N SER A 3 -20.11 -5.74 7.81
CA SER A 3 -19.21 -5.04 8.75
C SER A 3 -18.32 -5.98 9.62
N ARG A 4 -18.55 -7.29 9.63
CA ARG A 4 -18.00 -8.16 10.69
C ARG A 4 -16.54 -8.64 10.54
N ASN A 5 -15.98 -8.74 9.33
CA ASN A 5 -14.62 -9.31 9.12
C ASN A 5 -13.46 -8.30 9.06
N ASN A 6 -13.73 -7.02 8.75
CA ASN A 6 -12.67 -5.99 8.76
C ASN A 6 -12.35 -5.50 10.17
N ALA A 7 -13.33 -5.53 11.08
CA ALA A 7 -13.15 -5.11 12.46
C ALA A 7 -12.17 -6.00 13.24
N SER A 8 -12.15 -7.32 12.98
CA SER A 8 -11.25 -8.26 13.67
C SER A 8 -9.78 -8.02 13.32
N ASN A 9 -9.45 -7.85 12.03
CA ASN A 9 -8.09 -7.57 11.60
C ASN A 9 -7.61 -6.18 12.02
N LEU A 10 -8.49 -5.17 11.94
CA LEU A 10 -8.18 -3.83 12.44
C LEU A 10 -7.89 -3.85 13.94
N ASN A 11 -8.68 -4.55 14.75
CA ASN A 11 -8.41 -4.66 16.19
C ASN A 11 -7.05 -5.30 16.48
N VAL A 12 -6.66 -6.34 15.74
CA VAL A 12 -5.33 -6.98 15.88
C VAL A 12 -4.22 -6.01 15.52
N ILE A 13 -4.35 -5.31 14.38
CA ILE A 13 -3.36 -4.33 13.91
C ILE A 13 -3.25 -3.17 14.91
N THR A 14 -4.37 -2.60 15.35
CA THR A 14 -4.39 -1.49 16.30
C THR A 14 -3.78 -1.87 17.65
N ASN A 15 -4.00 -3.10 18.12
CA ASN A 15 -3.34 -3.62 19.32
C ASN A 15 -1.81 -3.76 19.16
N PHE A 16 -1.33 -4.09 17.96
CA PHE A 16 0.10 -4.24 17.70
C PHE A 16 0.82 -2.90 17.50
N ILE A 17 0.11 -1.91 16.93
CA ILE A 17 0.68 -0.58 16.63
C ILE A 17 1.04 0.17 17.91
N ASP A 18 0.37 -0.07 19.05
CA ASP A 18 0.73 0.45 20.37
C ASP A 18 1.11 1.95 20.35
N ASN A 19 0.19 2.78 19.86
CA ASN A 19 0.34 4.24 19.73
C ASN A 19 1.49 4.75 18.83
N LYS A 20 2.06 3.92 17.96
CA LYS A 20 3.03 4.38 16.95
C LYS A 20 2.34 5.26 15.88
N PRO A 21 3.04 6.25 15.31
CA PRO A 21 2.55 6.97 14.15
C PRO A 21 2.21 6.02 12.98
N VAL A 22 1.03 6.22 12.40
CA VAL A 22 0.54 5.39 11.29
C VAL A 22 0.49 6.17 9.98
N ILE A 23 1.13 5.61 8.95
CA ILE A 23 0.99 6.04 7.54
C ILE A 23 0.00 5.10 6.85
N THR A 24 -1.12 5.64 6.39
CA THR A 24 -2.16 4.92 5.66
C THR A 24 -2.87 5.85 4.67
N TYR A 25 -3.99 5.43 4.06
CA TYR A 25 -4.79 6.29 3.19
C TYR A 25 -5.41 7.45 3.96
N LYS A 26 -5.56 8.60 3.30
CA LYS A 26 -6.18 9.81 3.87
C LYS A 26 -7.52 9.54 4.59
N ASN A 27 -8.37 8.70 4.00
CA ASN A 27 -9.70 8.41 4.52
C ASN A 27 -9.72 7.36 5.65
N TYR A 28 -8.61 6.66 5.89
CA TYR A 28 -8.50 5.57 6.87
C TYR A 28 -7.78 5.99 8.15
N ARG A 29 -7.32 7.25 8.23
CA ARG A 29 -6.58 7.80 9.37
C ARG A 29 -7.34 7.69 10.69
N ASN A 30 -8.64 7.99 10.67
CA ASN A 30 -9.51 7.95 11.86
C ASN A 30 -9.67 6.55 12.46
N LEU A 31 -9.17 5.50 11.80
CA LEU A 31 -9.14 4.14 12.34
C LEU A 31 -8.00 3.91 13.35
N PHE A 32 -7.02 4.83 13.43
CA PHE A 32 -5.83 4.70 14.24
C PHE A 32 -5.71 5.84 15.24
N SER A 33 -5.33 5.52 16.47
CA SER A 33 -5.24 6.47 17.60
C SER A 33 -4.20 7.57 17.39
N VAL A 34 -3.10 7.23 16.69
CA VAL A 34 -1.96 8.13 16.42
C VAL A 34 -1.76 8.21 14.91
N SER A 35 -2.62 8.98 14.24
CA SER A 35 -2.50 9.24 12.80
C SER A 35 -2.03 10.68 12.56
N ASN A 36 -0.96 10.86 11.80
CA ASN A 36 -0.54 12.19 11.35
C ASN A 36 -1.50 12.67 10.23
N THR A 37 -1.98 13.91 10.35
CA THR A 37 -2.95 14.51 9.42
C THR A 37 -2.33 14.97 8.10
N GLU A 38 -1.02 15.00 7.96
CA GLU A 38 -0.35 15.51 6.75
C GLU A 38 0.24 14.38 5.92
N ILE A 39 0.92 13.42 6.54
CA ILE A 39 1.60 12.31 5.86
C ILE A 39 0.61 11.16 5.60
N HIS A 40 0.49 10.71 4.34
CA HIS A 40 -0.39 9.61 3.91
C HIS A 40 0.05 9.09 2.54
N PHE A 41 -0.47 7.93 2.11
CA PHE A 41 -0.25 7.45 0.73
C PHE A 41 -0.65 8.51 -0.30
N GLY A 42 0.27 8.82 -1.23
CA GLY A 42 0.18 9.92 -2.20
C GLY A 42 0.74 11.25 -1.71
N ASN A 43 1.13 11.35 -0.43
CA ASN A 43 1.76 12.52 0.20
C ASN A 43 2.81 12.10 1.24
N CYS A 44 3.75 11.23 0.84
CA CYS A 44 4.84 10.77 1.70
C CYS A 44 6.14 11.59 1.52
N SER A 45 6.24 12.42 0.49
CA SER A 45 7.50 13.09 0.11
C SER A 45 7.70 14.43 0.79
N GLY A 46 8.95 14.78 1.10
CA GLY A 46 9.31 16.11 1.64
C GLY A 46 9.23 16.27 3.15
N TYR A 47 8.92 15.19 3.87
CA TYR A 47 8.68 15.16 5.32
C TYR A 47 9.83 14.53 6.11
N ASP A 48 10.07 15.03 7.32
CA ASP A 48 11.11 14.59 8.28
C ASP A 48 10.55 14.29 9.70
N GLU A 49 9.24 14.34 9.86
CA GLU A 49 8.54 14.33 11.14
C GLU A 49 8.65 13.01 11.91
N PHE A 50 9.02 11.91 11.24
CA PHE A 50 9.11 10.58 11.84
C PHE A 50 10.54 10.06 11.99
N LYS A 51 11.54 10.92 11.77
CA LYS A 51 12.95 10.53 11.82
C LYS A 51 13.31 9.94 13.19
N GLY A 52 13.83 8.72 13.18
CA GLY A 52 14.22 8.01 14.41
C GLY A 52 13.05 7.50 15.24
N GLU A 53 11.83 7.52 14.70
CA GLU A 53 10.63 6.99 15.36
C GLU A 53 10.22 5.65 14.77
N ASP A 54 9.74 4.75 15.63
CA ASP A 54 9.07 3.53 15.21
C ASP A 54 7.71 3.89 14.57
N ILE A 55 7.51 3.47 13.31
CA ILE A 55 6.29 3.78 12.56
C ILE A 55 5.58 2.53 12.07
N ALA A 56 4.27 2.64 11.88
CA ALA A 56 3.47 1.63 11.20
C ALA A 56 3.01 2.12 9.83
N VAL A 57 3.18 1.30 8.80
CA VAL A 57 2.64 1.53 7.46
C VAL A 57 1.54 0.50 7.22
N VAL A 58 0.32 0.96 6.93
CA VAL A 58 -0.86 0.08 6.86
C VAL A 58 -1.61 0.29 5.55
N GLY A 59 -1.61 -0.75 4.69
CA GLY A 59 -2.41 -0.81 3.46
C GLY A 59 -1.62 -1.19 2.21
N THR A 60 -2.29 -1.14 1.05
CA THR A 60 -1.74 -1.48 -0.27
C THR A 60 -2.01 -0.33 -1.24
N PRO A 61 -1.10 0.64 -1.42
CA PRO A 61 -1.39 1.89 -2.12
C PRO A 61 -1.69 1.67 -3.61
N HIS A 62 -2.97 1.54 -3.96
CA HIS A 62 -3.45 1.48 -5.33
C HIS A 62 -3.77 2.89 -5.82
N ILE A 63 -3.28 3.23 -7.02
CA ILE A 63 -3.73 4.38 -7.79
C ILE A 63 -4.83 3.98 -8.79
N PRO A 64 -5.60 4.94 -9.33
CA PRO A 64 -6.62 4.66 -10.34
C PRO A 64 -6.08 3.88 -11.55
N SER A 65 -6.84 2.90 -12.02
CA SER A 65 -6.39 1.94 -13.04
C SER A 65 -5.96 2.59 -14.35
N PHE A 66 -6.63 3.66 -14.77
CA PHE A 66 -6.31 4.40 -16.00
C PHE A 66 -4.88 4.96 -16.00
N ILE A 67 -4.29 5.24 -14.84
CA ILE A 67 -2.91 5.74 -14.75
C ILE A 67 -1.94 4.64 -15.19
N TYR A 68 -2.16 3.39 -14.79
CA TYR A 68 -1.34 2.27 -15.25
C TYR A 68 -1.44 2.09 -16.77
N LEU A 69 -2.65 2.27 -17.34
CA LEU A 69 -2.86 2.19 -18.79
C LEU A 69 -2.12 3.31 -19.53
N LEU A 70 -2.17 4.54 -19.03
CA LEU A 70 -1.43 5.68 -19.61
C LEU A 70 0.07 5.43 -19.62
N VAL A 71 0.62 4.96 -18.49
CA VAL A 71 2.05 4.64 -18.37
C VAL A 71 2.43 3.47 -19.29
N ALA A 72 1.57 2.46 -19.42
CA ALA A 72 1.79 1.35 -20.32
C ALA A 72 1.85 1.80 -21.79
N SER A 73 0.94 2.68 -22.20
CA SER A 73 0.95 3.27 -23.54
C SER A 73 2.22 4.08 -23.80
N GLU A 74 2.67 4.90 -22.84
CA GLU A 74 3.91 5.67 -22.95
C GLU A 74 5.15 4.76 -23.07
N LEU A 75 5.15 3.64 -22.34
CA LEU A 75 6.21 2.62 -22.40
C LEU A 75 6.08 1.67 -23.61
N ASN A 76 5.17 1.94 -24.55
CA ASN A 76 4.88 1.11 -25.73
C ASN A 76 4.50 -0.35 -25.40
N ILE A 77 3.96 -0.60 -24.20
CA ILE A 77 3.43 -1.91 -23.81
C ILE A 77 2.10 -2.11 -24.54
N GLN A 78 2.04 -3.16 -25.34
CA GLN A 78 0.83 -3.51 -26.09
C GLN A 78 -0.19 -4.18 -25.15
N PHE A 79 -1.43 -3.70 -25.14
CA PHE A 79 -2.54 -4.31 -24.42
C PHE A 79 -3.85 -4.05 -25.19
N ASN A 80 -4.88 -4.84 -24.91
CA ASN A 80 -6.21 -4.69 -25.51
C ASN A 80 -7.30 -4.59 -24.44
N ASP A 81 -8.56 -4.46 -24.86
CA ASP A 81 -9.70 -4.31 -23.96
C ASP A 81 -9.89 -5.52 -23.02
N ALA A 82 -9.43 -6.72 -23.38
CA ALA A 82 -9.47 -7.87 -22.47
C ALA A 82 -8.36 -7.84 -21.40
N ASN A 83 -7.40 -6.92 -21.49
CA ASN A 83 -6.28 -6.79 -20.57
C ASN A 83 -6.48 -5.72 -19.50
N ILE A 84 -7.41 -4.79 -19.69
CA ILE A 84 -7.60 -3.63 -18.81
C ILE A 84 -8.42 -3.95 -17.55
N GLU A 85 -9.07 -5.11 -17.50
CA GLU A 85 -9.83 -5.54 -16.33
C GLU A 85 -8.90 -6.12 -15.26
N MET A 86 -9.10 -5.67 -14.02
CA MET A 86 -8.42 -6.22 -12.86
C MET A 86 -9.29 -7.28 -12.20
N ALA A 87 -8.66 -8.36 -11.76
CA ALA A 87 -9.29 -9.42 -10.98
C ALA A 87 -8.40 -9.81 -9.80
N GLU A 88 -8.98 -10.50 -8.80
CA GLU A 88 -8.15 -11.11 -7.77
C GLU A 88 -7.40 -12.28 -8.38
N GLN A 89 -6.07 -12.24 -8.30
CA GLN A 89 -5.19 -13.25 -8.84
C GLN A 89 -4.18 -13.70 -7.78
N THR A 90 -3.78 -14.97 -7.85
CA THR A 90 -2.62 -15.45 -7.11
C THR A 90 -1.38 -15.23 -7.97
N VAL A 91 -0.45 -14.41 -7.48
CA VAL A 91 0.75 -14.01 -8.20
C VAL A 91 1.99 -14.44 -7.43
N CYS A 92 3.06 -14.71 -8.16
CA CYS A 92 4.41 -14.87 -7.60
C CYS A 92 5.22 -13.63 -7.96
N HIS A 93 5.66 -12.86 -6.98
CA HIS A 93 6.45 -11.65 -7.17
C HIS A 93 7.57 -11.58 -6.13
N ASN A 94 8.80 -11.32 -6.56
CA ASN A 94 10.00 -11.28 -5.71
C ASN A 94 10.16 -12.49 -4.76
N GLY A 95 9.81 -13.71 -5.22
CA GLY A 95 9.92 -14.94 -4.43
C GLY A 95 8.76 -15.20 -3.46
N PHE A 96 7.78 -14.30 -3.38
CA PHE A 96 6.59 -14.46 -2.54
C PHE A 96 5.37 -14.78 -3.39
N ARG A 97 4.47 -15.62 -2.87
CA ARG A 97 3.20 -15.97 -3.50
C ARG A 97 2.03 -15.44 -2.67
N PHE A 98 1.22 -14.57 -3.24
CA PHE A 98 0.11 -13.92 -2.53
C PHE A 98 -1.06 -13.62 -3.47
N LYS A 99 -2.22 -13.28 -2.88
CA LYS A 99 -3.41 -12.85 -3.61
C LYS A 99 -3.51 -11.33 -3.63
N ILE A 100 -3.79 -10.77 -4.80
CA ILE A 100 -3.97 -9.32 -4.98
C ILE A 100 -4.92 -9.04 -6.13
N MET A 101 -5.63 -7.91 -6.05
CA MET A 101 -6.38 -7.35 -7.18
C MET A 101 -5.40 -6.74 -8.19
N THR A 102 -5.26 -7.37 -9.36
CA THR A 102 -4.27 -6.98 -10.37
C THR A 102 -4.72 -7.31 -11.79
N PHE A 103 -4.01 -6.77 -12.78
CA PHE A 103 -4.23 -7.07 -14.19
C PHE A 103 -3.74 -8.48 -14.52
N ASN A 104 -4.45 -9.17 -15.42
CA ASN A 104 -3.98 -10.44 -15.94
C ASN A 104 -2.72 -10.28 -16.82
N HIS A 105 -2.64 -9.15 -17.54
CA HIS A 105 -1.52 -8.82 -18.42
C HIS A 105 -0.26 -8.48 -17.62
N GLU A 106 0.84 -9.19 -17.89
CA GLU A 106 2.10 -9.07 -17.15
C GLU A 106 2.66 -7.64 -17.16
N GLY A 107 2.72 -6.98 -18.31
CA GLY A 107 3.23 -5.60 -18.39
C GLY A 107 2.46 -4.59 -17.53
N LEU A 108 1.12 -4.64 -17.55
CA LEU A 108 0.26 -3.78 -16.72
C LEU A 108 0.43 -4.09 -15.23
N ARG A 109 0.53 -5.39 -14.90
CA ARG A 109 0.78 -5.86 -13.53
C ARG A 109 2.14 -5.40 -13.01
N SER A 110 3.19 -5.45 -13.82
CA SER A 110 4.52 -4.96 -13.45
C SER A 110 4.51 -3.45 -13.18
N ILE A 111 3.82 -2.66 -14.01
CA ILE A 111 3.62 -1.22 -13.75
C ILE A 111 2.89 -1.01 -12.43
N GLN A 112 1.79 -1.74 -12.21
CA GLN A 112 1.03 -1.66 -10.96
C GLN A 112 1.92 -1.95 -9.74
N PHE A 113 2.72 -3.02 -9.77
CA PHE A 113 3.64 -3.34 -8.68
C PHE A 113 4.69 -2.26 -8.48
N HIS A 114 5.25 -1.71 -9.57
CA HIS A 114 6.21 -0.61 -9.46
C HIS A 114 5.65 0.59 -8.68
N PHE A 115 4.39 0.99 -8.96
CA PHE A 115 3.74 2.08 -8.23
C PHE A 115 3.47 1.73 -6.75
N ILE A 116 2.95 0.53 -6.48
CA ILE A 116 2.67 0.08 -5.11
C ILE A 116 3.97 0.04 -4.29
N GLU A 117 5.01 -0.59 -4.83
CA GLU A 117 6.30 -0.76 -4.16
C GLU A 117 7.00 0.58 -3.96
N SER A 118 6.96 1.48 -4.94
CA SER A 118 7.56 2.81 -4.81
C SER A 118 6.91 3.62 -3.70
N GLU A 119 5.58 3.60 -3.60
CA GLU A 119 4.86 4.32 -2.56
C GLU A 119 5.10 3.70 -1.18
N LEU A 120 5.09 2.36 -1.08
CA LEU A 120 5.43 1.66 0.17
C LEU A 120 6.87 1.93 0.60
N LEU A 121 7.82 1.97 -0.33
CA LEU A 121 9.22 2.29 -0.04
C LEU A 121 9.35 3.72 0.51
N GLN A 122 8.64 4.67 -0.08
CA GLN A 122 8.62 6.06 0.41
C GLN A 122 8.02 6.17 1.82
N ALA A 123 6.91 5.49 2.07
CA ALA A 123 6.27 5.44 3.38
C ALA A 123 7.18 4.78 4.43
N CYS A 124 7.74 3.62 4.11
CA CYS A 124 8.63 2.89 5.01
C CYS A 124 9.92 3.64 5.31
N GLY A 125 10.41 4.44 4.37
CA GLY A 125 11.64 5.22 4.52
C GLY A 125 11.48 6.50 5.34
N ARG A 126 10.27 6.85 5.80
CA ARG A 126 10.03 8.13 6.51
C ARG A 126 10.76 8.23 7.85
N ASN A 127 10.98 7.12 8.53
CA ASN A 127 11.73 7.08 9.78
C ASN A 127 13.25 6.97 9.59
N ARG A 128 13.73 6.84 8.35
CA ARG A 128 15.16 6.82 7.98
C ARG A 128 15.96 5.72 8.70
N THR A 129 15.43 4.50 8.72
CA THR A 129 16.06 3.30 9.33
C THR A 129 17.52 3.03 8.92
N LEU A 130 17.99 3.55 7.78
CA LEU A 130 19.41 3.44 7.37
C LEU A 130 20.36 4.36 8.16
N ARG A 131 19.85 5.37 8.86
CA ARG A 131 20.63 6.40 9.57
C ARG A 131 20.25 6.54 11.04
N GLU A 132 19.06 6.07 11.41
CA GLU A 132 18.50 6.17 12.75
C GLU A 132 18.14 4.78 13.27
N ASP A 133 18.16 4.61 14.59
CA ASP A 133 17.69 3.38 15.25
C ASP A 133 16.17 3.41 15.34
N ALA A 134 15.51 2.90 14.29
CA ALA A 134 14.06 2.90 14.15
C ALA A 134 13.57 1.67 13.40
N THR A 135 12.36 1.21 13.72
CA THR A 135 11.72 0.06 13.10
C THR A 135 10.46 0.47 12.34
N THR A 136 10.32 -0.05 11.12
CA THR A 136 9.10 0.10 10.32
C THR A 136 8.28 -1.19 10.35
N TYR A 137 7.04 -1.09 10.81
CA TYR A 137 6.08 -2.20 10.82
C TYR A 137 5.13 -2.08 9.63
N LEU A 138 5.19 -3.03 8.69
CA LEU A 138 4.35 -3.03 7.50
C LEU A 138 3.19 -4.03 7.64
N PHE A 139 1.97 -3.56 7.45
CA PHE A 139 0.75 -4.37 7.51
C PHE A 139 -0.08 -4.24 6.23
N GLN A 140 -0.56 -5.38 5.73
CA GLN A 140 -1.50 -5.42 4.62
C GLN A 140 -2.93 -5.52 5.13
N LEU A 141 -3.82 -4.66 4.61
CA LEU A 141 -5.25 -4.82 4.76
C LEU A 141 -5.76 -5.70 3.63
N SER A 142 -5.79 -7.01 3.84
CA SER A 142 -6.41 -7.92 2.88
C SER A 142 -7.93 -7.82 3.00
N ASN A 143 -8.59 -7.19 2.02
CA ASN A 143 -10.01 -7.44 1.75
C ASN A 143 -10.15 -8.85 1.17
N THR A 144 -10.03 -9.88 2.01
CA THR A 144 -10.54 -11.20 1.65
C THR A 144 -12.06 -11.04 1.55
N ARG A 145 -12.57 -11.29 0.34
CA ARG A 145 -13.85 -10.80 -0.21
C ARG A 145 -15.08 -10.90 0.70
N ILE A 146 -15.97 -9.93 0.46
CA ILE A 146 -17.41 -9.92 0.70
C ILE A 146 -18.05 -11.08 -0.07
#